data_AF-A0A368BCC8-F1
#
_entry.id   AF-A0A368BCC8-F1
#
_cell.length_a   1.000
_cell.length_b   1.000
_cell.length_c   1.000
_cell.angle_alpha   90.00
_cell.angle_beta   90.00
_cell.angle_gamma   90.00
#
_symmetry.space_group_name_H-M   'P 1'
#
loop_
_entity.id
_entity.type
_entity.pdbx_description
1 polymer ?
#
loop_
_entity_poly.entity_id
_entity_poly.type
_entity_poly.pdbx_seq_one_letter_code
_entity_poly.pdbx_strand_id
1 'polypeptide(L)'
;MKSKRNLTRFTYETTAFQGWRLCLSRAGTTFTKYFSDKKYGSSKKSLAAAESSLAELVQLVDNSRRVDNKLSQATTRKARKLLAKS
;
A
#
# COMPACT_ATOMS: atom_id res chain seq x y z
N MET A 1 19.74 -6.26 0.90
CA MET A 1 18.43 -5.61 1.14
C MET A 1 17.34 -6.68 1.10
N LYS A 2 16.71 -7.04 2.23
CA LYS A 2 15.56 -7.98 2.18
C LYS A 2 14.41 -7.28 1.48
N SER A 3 14.04 -7.75 0.29
CA SER A 3 12.83 -7.31 -0.39
C SER A 3 11.63 -7.62 0.51
N LYS A 4 10.90 -6.58 0.92
CA LYS A 4 9.62 -6.76 1.61
C LYS A 4 8.55 -6.94 0.55
N ARG A 5 7.86 -8.08 0.58
CA ARG A 5 6.79 -8.38 -0.39
C ARG A 5 5.78 -7.22 -0.39
N ASN A 6 5.41 -6.74 -1.58
CA ASN A 6 4.48 -5.61 -1.79
C ASN A 6 4.97 -4.22 -1.36
N LEU A 7 6.21 -4.07 -0.86
CA LEU A 7 6.82 -2.78 -0.50
C LEU A 7 8.15 -2.57 -1.24
N THR A 8 8.24 -1.48 -2.01
CA THR A 8 9.46 -1.09 -2.73
C THR A 8 10.03 0.19 -2.16
N ARG A 9 11.33 0.21 -1.84
CA ARG A 9 12.04 1.41 -1.39
C ARG A 9 12.45 2.25 -2.60
N PHE A 10 12.19 3.55 -2.54
CA PHE A 10 12.66 4.55 -3.50
C PHE A 10 13.65 5.49 -2.81
N THR A 11 14.79 5.74 -3.46
CA THR A 11 15.86 6.63 -3.02
C THR A 11 16.16 7.67 -4.10
N TYR A 12 16.73 8.82 -3.71
CA TYR A 12 17.05 9.90 -4.65
C TYR A 12 18.09 9.52 -5.70
N GLU A 13 18.89 8.47 -5.47
CA GLU A 13 19.84 7.94 -6.46
C GLU A 13 19.16 7.47 -7.75
N THR A 14 17.91 7.03 -7.66
CA THR A 14 17.19 6.41 -8.78
C THR A 14 15.94 7.16 -9.19
N THR A 15 15.40 8.04 -8.33
CA THR A 15 14.13 8.73 -8.57
C THR A 15 14.06 10.10 -7.89
N ALA A 16 13.23 11.02 -8.39
CA ALA A 16 13.00 12.35 -7.77
C ALA A 16 12.23 12.29 -6.42
N PHE A 17 12.09 11.12 -5.82
CA PHE A 17 11.31 10.87 -4.62
C PHE A 17 12.05 9.90 -3.69
N GLN A 18 12.06 10.22 -2.40
CA GLN A 18 12.50 9.29 -1.37
C GLN A 18 11.31 8.85 -0.52
N GLY A 19 11.08 7.54 -0.49
CA GLY A 19 9.93 6.97 0.19
C GLY A 19 9.74 5.48 -0.04
N TRP A 20 8.56 4.99 0.31
CA TRP A 20 8.15 3.60 0.11
C TRP A 20 6.94 3.55 -0.80
N ARG A 21 6.91 2.59 -1.73
CA ARG A 21 5.74 2.29 -2.54
C ARG A 21 5.13 1.00 -2.03
N LEU A 22 3.86 1.07 -1.64
CA LEU A 22 2.99 -0.09 -1.45
C LEU A 22 2.35 -0.43 -2.78
N CYS A 23 2.43 -1.70 -3.18
CA CYS A 23 1.73 -2.23 -4.34
C CYS A 23 1.15 -3.60 -4.01
N LEU A 24 -0.18 -3.71 -3.95
CA LEU A 24 -0.89 -4.96 -3.71
C LEU A 24 -1.86 -5.25 -4.85
N SER A 25 -1.72 -6.42 -5.49
CA SER A 25 -2.67 -6.91 -6.48
C SER A 25 -3.44 -8.11 -5.94
N ARG A 26 -4.77 -8.02 -5.91
CA ARG A 26 -5.69 -9.05 -5.43
C ARG A 26 -6.97 -9.09 -6.25
N ALA A 27 -7.39 -10.29 -6.64
CA ALA A 27 -8.65 -10.53 -7.36
C ALA A 27 -8.86 -9.56 -8.55
N GLY A 28 -7.82 -9.41 -9.38
CA GLY A 28 -7.82 -8.53 -10.56
C GLY A 28 -7.77 -7.03 -10.29
N THR A 29 -7.65 -6.61 -9.02
CA THR A 29 -7.56 -5.20 -8.62
C THR A 29 -6.18 -4.89 -8.05
N THR A 30 -5.57 -3.78 -8.47
CA THR A 30 -4.28 -3.30 -7.97
C THR A 30 -4.46 -2.03 -7.15
N PHE A 31 -3.84 -2.01 -5.97
CA PHE A 31 -3.78 -0.88 -5.08
C PHE A 31 -2.33 -0.38 -4.98
N THR A 32 -2.13 0.91 -5.20
CA THR A 32 -0.81 1.53 -5.14
C THR A 32 -0.87 2.78 -4.28
N LYS A 33 0.11 2.93 -3.38
CA LYS A 33 0.27 4.12 -2.54
C LYS A 33 1.75 4.41 -2.31
N TYR A 34 2.08 5.70 -2.29
CA TYR A 34 3.43 6.18 -2.00
C TYR A 34 3.46 6.83 -0.62
N PHE A 35 4.50 6.50 0.15
CA PHE A 35 4.77 6.99 1.50
C PHE A 35 6.08 7.78 1.47
N SER A 36 6.00 9.10 1.38
CA SER A 36 7.19 9.97 1.29
C SER A 36 7.90 10.08 2.63
N ASP A 37 9.22 9.89 2.65
CA ASP A 37 10.03 10.16 3.84
C ASP A 37 9.83 11.61 4.31
N LYS A 38 9.64 12.57 3.39
CA LYS A 38 9.39 13.99 3.71
C LYS A 38 8.06 14.18 4.44
N LYS A 39 7.00 13.47 4.05
CA LYS A 39 5.67 13.55 4.68
C LYS A 39 5.67 12.89 6.06
N TYR A 40 6.32 11.75 6.21
CA TYR A 40 6.33 10.98 7.46
C TYR A 40 7.51 11.33 8.38
N GLY A 41 8.44 12.17 7.93
CA GLY A 41 9.58 12.68 8.67
C GLY A 41 10.84 11.80 8.67
N SER A 42 10.73 10.50 8.37
CA SER A 42 11.91 9.63 8.20
C SER A 42 11.58 8.34 7.45
N SER A 43 12.61 7.69 6.89
CA SER A 43 12.49 6.38 6.24
C SER A 43 11.86 5.31 7.16
N LYS A 44 12.20 5.33 8.46
CA LYS A 44 11.62 4.41 9.45
C LYS A 44 10.13 4.68 9.68
N LYS A 45 9.72 5.95 9.77
CA LYS A 45 8.31 6.33 9.95
C LYS A 45 7.48 6.04 8.69
N SER A 46 8.01 6.33 7.50
CA SER A 46 7.35 5.99 6.24
C SER A 46 7.23 4.48 6.02
N LEU A 47 8.24 3.71 6.45
CA LEU A 47 8.18 2.25 6.40
C LEU A 47 7.10 1.72 7.34
N ALA A 48 7.08 2.19 8.59
CA ALA A 48 6.06 1.79 9.56
C ALA A 48 4.64 2.11 9.08
N ALA A 49 4.43 3.30 8.49
CA ALA A 49 3.16 3.67 7.89
C ALA A 49 2.78 2.75 6.72
N ALA A 50 3.73 2.47 5.82
CA ALA A 50 3.51 1.56 4.69
C ALA A 50 3.19 0.13 5.14
N GLU A 51 3.84 -0.36 6.20
CA GLU A 51 3.58 -1.67 6.78
C GLU A 51 2.21 -1.77 7.44
N SER A 52 1.83 -0.77 8.24
CA SER A 52 0.49 -0.70 8.86
C SER A 52 -0.60 -0.69 7.78
N SER A 53 -0.46 0.19 6.77
CA SER A 53 -1.41 0.25 5.66
C SER A 53 -1.47 -1.05 4.86
N LEU A 54 -0.34 -1.76 4.69
CA LEU A 54 -0.33 -3.06 4.02
C LEU A 54 -1.07 -4.13 4.83
N ALA A 55 -0.82 -4.19 6.14
CA ALA A 55 -1.48 -5.15 7.02
C ALA A 55 -3.00 -4.96 7.03
N GLU A 56 -3.45 -3.71 7.22
CA GLU A 56 -4.88 -3.38 7.19
C GLU A 56 -5.51 -3.64 5.82
N LEU A 57 -4.81 -3.30 4.73
CA LEU A 57 -5.30 -3.53 3.37
C LEU A 57 -5.44 -5.03 3.10
N VAL A 58 -4.45 -5.84 3.47
CA VAL A 58 -4.51 -7.31 3.31
C VAL A 58 -5.67 -7.88 4.10
N GLN A 59 -5.83 -7.51 5.37
CA GLN A 59 -6.96 -7.94 6.19
C GLN A 59 -8.31 -7.55 5.57
N LEU A 60 -8.46 -6.31 5.09
CA LEU A 60 -9.70 -5.85 4.47
C LEU A 60 -10.03 -6.63 3.20
N VAL A 61 -9.03 -6.86 2.35
CA VAL A 61 -9.22 -7.46 1.03
C VAL A 61 -9.42 -8.97 1.14
N ASP A 62 -8.68 -9.66 2.01
CA ASP A 62 -8.77 -11.11 2.21
C ASP A 62 -10.06 -11.51 2.93
N ASN A 63 -10.57 -10.68 3.85
CA ASN A 63 -11.87 -10.90 4.52
C ASN A 63 -13.08 -10.48 3.66
N SER A 64 -12.86 -9.90 2.49
CA SER A 64 -13.96 -9.38 1.68
C SER A 64 -14.59 -10.45 0.80
N ARG A 65 -15.93 -10.38 0.67
CA ARG A 65 -16.67 -11.21 -0.28
C ARG A 65 -16.26 -10.86 -1.71
N ARG A 66 -16.00 -11.88 -2.51
CA ARG A 66 -15.76 -11.77 -3.94
C ARG A 66 -17.06 -11.92 -4.71
N VAL A 67 -17.21 -11.14 -5.78
CA VAL A 67 -18.31 -11.24 -6.75
C VAL A 67 -17.66 -11.41 -8.11
N ASP A 68 -18.01 -12.46 -8.83
CA ASP A 68 -17.39 -12.82 -10.13
C ASP A 68 -15.85 -12.91 -10.07
N ASN A 69 -15.32 -13.52 -9.00
CA ASN A 69 -13.88 -13.60 -8.70
C ASN A 69 -13.16 -12.25 -8.54
N LYS A 70 -13.91 -11.13 -8.47
CA LYS A 70 -13.40 -9.77 -8.28
C LYS A 70 -13.79 -9.24 -6.91
N LEU A 71 -13.07 -8.20 -6.47
CA LEU A 71 -13.48 -7.46 -5.28
C LEU A 71 -14.74 -6.66 -5.58
N SER A 72 -15.66 -6.63 -4.62
CA SER A 72 -16.83 -5.75 -4.72
C SER A 72 -16.40 -4.28 -4.86
N GLN A 73 -17.23 -3.47 -5.52
CA GLN A 73 -16.98 -2.03 -5.63
C GLN A 73 -16.91 -1.37 -4.24
N ALA A 74 -17.72 -1.85 -3.29
CA ALA A 74 -17.70 -1.39 -1.91
C ALA A 74 -16.36 -1.66 -1.21
N THR A 75 -15.82 -2.87 -1.35
CA THR A 75 -14.49 -3.22 -0.81
C THR A 75 -13.41 -2.34 -1.42
N THR A 76 -13.44 -2.17 -2.75
CA THR A 76 -12.45 -1.36 -3.46
C THR A 76 -12.48 0.10 -3.01
N ARG A 77 -13.68 0.67 -2.81
CA ARG A 77 -13.85 2.03 -2.27
C ARG A 77 -13.33 2.13 -0.83
N LYS A 78 -13.65 1.17 0.04
CA LYS A 78 -13.11 1.12 1.42
C LYS A 78 -11.59 1.04 1.44
N ALA A 79 -11.00 0.18 0.62
CA ALA A 79 -9.55 0.02 0.49
C ALA A 79 -8.86 1.30 0.01
N ARG A 80 -9.41 1.97 -1.00
CA ARG A 80 -8.89 3.27 -1.47
C ARG A 80 -8.99 4.36 -0.40
N LYS A 81 -10.10 4.41 0.34
CA LYS A 81 -10.29 5.35 1.45
C LYS A 81 -9.30 5.11 2.59
N LEU A 82 -9.01 3.85 2.90
CA LEU A 82 -7.99 3.46 3.87
C LEU A 82 -6.62 4.02 3.48
N LEU A 83 -6.19 3.76 2.23
CA LEU A 83 -4.91 4.28 1.70
C LEU A 83 -4.86 5.80 1.56
N ALA A 84 -6.00 6.49 1.49
CA ALA A 84 -6.07 7.94 1.44
C ALA A 84 -5.87 8.59 2.82
N LYS A 85 -6.33 7.94 3.89
CA LYS A 85 -6.23 8.43 5.28
C LYS A 85 -4.81 8.29 5.85
N SER A 86 -4.06 7.30 5.37
CA SER A 86 -2.69 7.01 5.80
C SER A 86 -1.67 8.05 5.36
#